data_AF-A0A2D6YQ98-F1
#
_entry.id   AF-A0A2D6YQ98-F1
#
_cell.length_a   1.000
_cell.length_b   1.000
_cell.length_c   1.000
_cell.angle_alpha   90.00
_cell.angle_beta   90.00
_cell.angle_gamma   90.00
#
_symmetry.space_group_name_H-M   'P 1'
#
loop_
_entity.id
_entity.type
_entity.pdbx_description
1 polymer ?
#
loop_
_entity_poly.entity_id
_entity_poly.type
_entity_poly.pdbx_seq_one_letter_code
_entity_poly.pdbx_strand_id
1 'polypeptide(L)'
;MVIRRMRFTNGFQSFRHLAILSTSVLLLSGCDRETTPAAAPENGGVGVLGERVTMDDDPMVAEFRTEAAPYLEMRTALNALNGRLATGDATPEEVEEWQAMQEKCDRERVRLNAILYADSVDPERRRAMFWILQSAN
;
A
#
# COMPACT_ATOMS: atom_id res chain seq x y z
N MET A 1 -47.87 -20.63 -35.45
CA MET A 1 -48.21 -19.68 -36.53
C MET A 1 -48.92 -18.51 -35.83
N VAL A 2 -48.40 -17.30 -35.64
CA VAL A 2 -47.54 -16.44 -36.47
C VAL A 2 -46.56 -15.65 -35.57
N ILE A 3 -45.34 -15.50 -36.09
CA ILE A 3 -44.24 -14.65 -35.61
C ILE A 3 -44.45 -13.21 -36.12
N ARG A 4 -44.18 -12.18 -35.30
CA ARG A 4 -43.75 -10.83 -35.75
C ARG A 4 -43.09 -10.10 -34.58
N ARG A 5 -41.76 -10.17 -34.47
CA ARG A 5 -40.72 -9.23 -34.95
C ARG A 5 -40.70 -7.87 -34.24
N MET A 6 -39.69 -7.74 -33.37
CA MET A 6 -38.72 -6.65 -33.20
C MET A 6 -39.17 -5.21 -33.49
N ARG A 7 -38.87 -4.34 -32.52
CA ARG A 7 -37.99 -3.19 -32.74
C ARG A 7 -37.15 -2.92 -31.48
N PHE A 8 -35.93 -3.41 -31.53
CA PHE A 8 -34.77 -2.79 -30.86
C PHE A 8 -34.67 -1.36 -31.38
N THR A 9 -34.74 -0.36 -30.50
CA THR A 9 -34.33 1.00 -30.84
C THR A 9 -32.96 1.27 -30.26
N ASN A 10 -32.00 1.37 -31.17
CA ASN A 10 -30.65 1.82 -30.98
C ASN A 10 -30.60 3.22 -30.37
N GLY A 11 -29.67 3.40 -29.44
CA GLY A 11 -29.10 4.68 -29.04
C GLY A 11 -27.57 4.56 -28.95
N PHE A 12 -26.94 4.06 -30.00
CA PHE A 12 -25.49 4.05 -30.19
C PHE A 12 -25.08 5.41 -30.78
N GLN A 13 -24.48 6.28 -29.96
CA GLN A 13 -23.71 7.44 -30.38
C GLN A 13 -22.63 7.64 -29.29
N SER A 14 -21.36 7.89 -29.56
CA SER A 14 -20.58 7.98 -30.79
C SER A 14 -19.13 8.02 -30.33
N PHE A 15 -18.35 6.96 -30.61
CA PHE A 15 -16.89 7.04 -30.60
C PHE A 15 -16.45 7.96 -31.76
N ARG A 16 -15.92 9.14 -31.42
CA ARG A 16 -15.21 10.10 -32.30
C ARG A 16 -14.94 11.37 -31.45
N HIS A 17 -13.72 11.79 -31.11
CA HIS A 17 -12.54 11.95 -31.94
C HIS A 17 -11.23 11.92 -31.14
N LEU A 18 -10.25 11.30 -31.79
CA LEU A 18 -8.81 11.41 -31.62
C LEU A 18 -8.33 12.84 -31.99
N ALA A 19 -7.16 13.23 -31.46
CA ALA A 19 -6.34 14.43 -31.73
C ALA A 19 -6.83 15.72 -31.02
N ILE A 20 -5.98 16.47 -30.31
CA ILE A 20 -4.69 17.01 -30.75
C ILE A 20 -3.71 17.15 -29.57
N LEU A 21 -2.49 16.67 -29.78
CA LEU A 21 -1.27 17.06 -29.05
C LEU A 21 -1.07 18.58 -29.19
N SER A 22 -1.32 19.35 -28.13
CA SER A 22 -0.88 20.73 -28.03
C SER A 22 0.30 20.83 -27.07
N THR A 23 1.46 20.50 -27.63
CA THR A 23 2.80 20.77 -27.12
C THR A 23 2.93 22.25 -26.75
N SER A 24 2.87 22.57 -25.46
CA SER A 24 3.28 23.88 -24.94
C SER A 24 4.61 23.73 -24.24
N VAL A 25 5.68 23.61 -25.04
CA VAL A 25 7.06 23.82 -24.57
C VAL A 25 7.24 25.33 -24.50
N LEU A 26 6.92 25.91 -23.34
CA LEU A 26 7.40 27.24 -22.99
C LEU A 26 8.77 27.07 -22.32
N LEU A 27 9.76 27.56 -23.04
CA LEU A 27 11.17 27.63 -22.73
C LEU A 27 11.41 28.33 -21.38
N LEU A 28 11.72 27.55 -20.34
CA LEU A 28 12.46 28.03 -19.17
C LEU A 28 13.95 27.90 -19.48
N SER A 29 14.50 28.86 -20.22
CA SER A 29 15.95 29.11 -20.24
C SER A 29 16.29 29.95 -19.01
N GLY A 30 16.87 29.31 -17.98
CA GLY A 30 17.41 30.02 -16.83
C GLY A 30 17.92 29.10 -15.74
N CYS A 31 19.24 29.19 -15.49
CA CYS A 31 20.00 28.66 -14.36
C CYS A 31 20.44 27.20 -14.43
N ASP A 32 21.50 27.03 -15.23
CA ASP A 32 22.70 26.26 -14.90
C ASP A 32 22.88 25.99 -13.39
N ARG A 33 22.55 24.76 -13.01
CA ARG A 33 23.13 24.01 -11.90
C ARG A 33 22.87 22.55 -12.22
N GLU A 34 23.80 21.91 -12.93
CA GLU A 34 23.96 20.45 -12.89
C GLU A 34 24.39 20.04 -11.48
N THR A 35 23.51 20.22 -10.50
CA THR A 35 23.45 19.30 -9.37
C THR A 35 22.75 18.07 -9.92
N THR A 36 23.54 17.10 -10.38
CA THR A 36 23.08 15.71 -10.50
C THR A 36 22.27 15.43 -9.23
N PRO A 37 20.97 15.09 -9.32
CA PRO A 37 20.22 14.73 -8.14
C PRO A 37 21.00 13.62 -7.47
N ALA A 38 21.38 13.84 -6.20
CA ALA A 38 22.13 12.86 -5.43
C ALA A 38 21.43 11.51 -5.64
N ALA A 39 22.19 10.52 -6.13
CA ALA A 39 21.66 9.20 -6.34
C ALA A 39 20.91 8.78 -5.07
N ALA A 40 19.67 8.30 -5.24
CA ALA A 40 18.93 7.76 -4.11
C ALA A 40 19.86 6.78 -3.38
N PRO A 41 20.00 6.88 -2.05
CA PRO A 41 20.92 6.03 -1.32
C PRO A 41 20.59 4.58 -1.68
N GLU A 42 21.60 3.83 -2.16
CA GLU A 42 21.45 2.45 -2.62
C GLU A 42 20.81 1.53 -1.56
N ASN A 43 20.83 1.98 -0.30
CA ASN A 43 20.26 1.30 0.84
C ASN A 43 19.56 2.29 1.78
N GLY A 44 18.23 2.40 1.68
CA GLY A 44 17.42 3.06 2.72
C GLY A 44 16.69 4.35 2.33
N GLY A 45 16.44 4.57 1.04
CA GLY A 45 15.49 5.59 0.59
C GLY A 45 14.04 5.21 0.90
N VAL A 46 13.16 6.21 1.07
CA VAL A 46 11.71 6.01 1.20
C VAL A 46 11.19 5.27 -0.04
N GLY A 47 10.71 4.03 0.13
CA GLY A 47 10.17 3.21 -0.95
C GLY A 47 11.11 2.14 -1.52
N VAL A 48 12.37 2.03 -1.08
CA VAL A 48 13.26 0.93 -1.46
C VAL A 48 13.28 -0.12 -0.34
N LEU A 49 12.79 -1.32 -0.65
CA LEU A 49 12.94 -2.50 0.19
C LEU A 49 14.43 -2.86 0.28
N GLY A 50 15.13 -2.33 1.28
CA GLY A 50 16.50 -2.74 1.58
C GLY A 50 16.58 -4.19 2.04
N GLU A 51 17.77 -4.78 2.05
CA GLU A 51 18.01 -6.14 2.55
C GLU A 51 17.38 -6.36 3.93
N ARG A 52 16.93 -7.59 4.18
CA ARG A 52 16.41 -7.99 5.49
C ARG A 52 17.51 -7.89 6.52
N VAL A 53 17.29 -7.02 7.52
CA VAL A 53 18.16 -6.85 8.66
C VAL A 53 17.43 -7.34 9.91
N THR A 54 18.09 -8.18 10.70
CA THR A 54 17.59 -8.66 11.99
C THR A 54 18.50 -8.12 13.09
N MET A 55 17.92 -7.44 14.08
CA MET A 55 18.62 -6.90 15.25
C MET A 55 17.95 -7.43 16.52
N ASP A 56 18.01 -8.75 16.71
CA ASP A 56 17.23 -9.40 17.77
C ASP A 56 17.70 -9.03 19.19
N ASP A 57 18.98 -8.66 19.33
CA ASP A 57 19.59 -8.25 20.59
C ASP A 57 19.45 -6.73 20.88
N ASP A 58 18.96 -5.93 19.92
CA ASP A 58 18.77 -4.50 20.15
C ASP A 58 17.49 -4.26 20.99
N PRO A 59 17.59 -3.59 22.15
CA PRO A 59 16.47 -3.47 23.07
C PRO A 59 15.29 -2.68 22.49
N MET A 60 15.55 -1.68 21.63
CA MET A 60 14.49 -0.89 21.00
C MET A 60 13.76 -1.70 19.93
N VAL A 61 14.50 -2.49 19.14
CA VAL A 61 13.90 -3.40 18.15
C VAL A 61 13.11 -4.52 18.82
N ALA A 62 13.61 -5.05 19.95
CA ALA A 62 12.91 -6.05 20.75
C ALA A 62 11.60 -5.50 21.35
N GLU A 63 11.63 -4.30 21.92
CA GLU A 63 10.43 -3.63 22.43
C GLU A 63 9.41 -3.37 21.31
N PHE A 64 9.87 -2.88 20.15
CA PHE A 64 9.01 -2.69 18.99
C PHE A 64 8.36 -4.00 18.52
N ARG A 65 9.09 -5.13 18.58
CA ARG A 65 8.53 -6.45 18.26
C ARG A 65 7.39 -6.82 19.21
N THR A 66 7.55 -6.57 20.51
CA THR A 66 6.50 -6.81 21.50
C THR A 66 5.28 -5.93 21.22
N GLU A 67 5.49 -4.64 20.93
CA GLU A 67 4.44 -3.70 20.54
C GLU A 67 3.70 -4.11 19.25
N ALA A 68 4.42 -4.68 18.28
CA ALA A 68 3.87 -5.10 17.00
C ALA A 68 3.16 -6.47 17.05
N ALA A 69 3.37 -7.28 18.08
CA ALA A 69 2.82 -8.65 18.13
C ALA A 69 1.28 -8.70 17.97
N PRO A 70 0.48 -7.88 18.68
CA PRO A 70 -0.98 -7.87 18.49
C PRO A 70 -1.40 -7.46 17.07
N TYR A 71 -0.67 -6.53 16.45
CA TYR A 71 -0.90 -6.13 15.06
C TYR A 71 -0.67 -7.30 14.09
N LEU A 72 0.43 -8.04 14.28
CA LEU A 72 0.77 -9.20 13.42
C LEU A 72 -0.26 -10.33 13.56
N GLU A 73 -0.78 -10.55 14.77
CA GLU A 73 -1.87 -11.50 15.02
C GLU A 73 -3.16 -11.06 14.30
N MET A 74 -3.57 -9.80 14.46
CA MET A 74 -4.74 -9.25 13.75
C MET A 74 -4.57 -9.34 12.23
N ARG A 75 -3.37 -9.03 11.71
CA ARG A 75 -3.08 -9.10 10.27
C ARG A 75 -3.19 -10.53 9.73
N THR A 76 -2.75 -11.51 10.51
CA THR A 76 -2.88 -12.94 10.16
C THR A 76 -4.35 -13.37 10.11
N ALA A 77 -5.14 -12.99 11.12
CA ALA A 77 -6.58 -13.26 11.14
C ALA A 77 -7.30 -12.60 9.95
N LEU A 78 -6.97 -11.35 9.65
CA LEU A 78 -7.50 -10.61 8.51
C LEU A 78 -7.15 -11.26 7.16
N ASN A 79 -5.95 -11.82 7.01
CA ASN A 79 -5.56 -12.57 5.81
C ASN A 79 -6.40 -13.85 5.63
N ALA A 80 -6.76 -14.53 6.72
CA ALA A 80 -7.68 -15.66 6.64
C ALA A 80 -9.08 -15.23 6.17
N LEU A 81 -9.61 -14.12 6.70
CA LEU A 81 -10.88 -13.54 6.24
C LEU A 81 -10.81 -13.11 4.76
N ASN A 82 -9.72 -12.48 4.33
CA ASN A 82 -9.47 -12.13 2.92
C ASN A 82 -9.54 -13.35 2.00
N GLY A 83 -8.98 -14.48 2.43
CA GLY A 83 -9.05 -15.74 1.69
C GLY A 83 -10.50 -16.19 1.46
N ARG A 84 -11.34 -16.11 2.49
CA ARG A 84 -12.78 -16.47 2.41
C ARG A 84 -13.59 -15.50 1.56
N LEU A 85 -13.32 -14.20 1.69
CA LEU A 85 -13.91 -13.17 0.85
C LEU A 85 -13.56 -13.38 -0.63
N ALA A 86 -12.32 -13.77 -0.91
CA ALA A 86 -11.86 -14.01 -2.28
C ALA A 86 -12.53 -15.22 -2.95
N THR A 87 -13.03 -16.21 -2.19
CA THR A 87 -13.80 -17.33 -2.77
C THR A 87 -15.25 -16.96 -3.09
N GLY A 88 -15.74 -15.83 -2.56
CA GLY A 88 -17.11 -15.34 -2.78
C GLY A 88 -18.16 -15.99 -1.88
N ASP A 89 -17.74 -16.79 -0.89
CA ASP A 89 -18.63 -17.53 0.03
C ASP A 89 -18.78 -16.83 1.40
N ALA A 90 -18.27 -15.62 1.55
CA ALA A 90 -18.33 -14.90 2.81
C ALA A 90 -19.76 -14.49 3.16
N THR A 91 -20.16 -14.73 4.41
CA THR A 91 -21.47 -14.26 4.90
C THR A 91 -21.43 -12.75 5.18
N PRO A 92 -22.59 -12.06 5.25
CA PRO A 92 -22.63 -10.65 5.64
C PRO A 92 -21.93 -10.37 6.98
N GLU A 93 -22.07 -11.26 7.96
CA GLU A 93 -21.42 -11.16 9.28
C GLU A 93 -19.90 -11.19 9.15
N GLU A 94 -19.36 -12.00 8.24
CA GLU A 94 -17.92 -12.09 7.98
C GLU A 94 -17.39 -10.86 7.25
N VAL A 95 -18.21 -10.22 6.42
CA VAL A 95 -17.88 -8.92 5.83
C VAL A 95 -17.81 -7.85 6.92
N GLU A 96 -18.76 -7.81 7.85
CA GLU A 96 -18.76 -6.86 8.97
C GLU A 96 -17.56 -7.08 9.91
N GLU A 97 -17.25 -8.35 10.23
CA GLU A 97 -16.07 -8.71 11.01
C GLU A 97 -14.78 -8.25 10.31
N TRP A 98 -14.68 -8.50 9.00
CA TRP A 98 -13.55 -8.06 8.20
C TRP A 98 -13.39 -6.53 8.22
N GLN A 99 -14.47 -5.77 8.05
CA GLN A 99 -14.43 -4.30 8.09
C GLN A 99 -13.94 -3.80 9.45
N ALA A 100 -14.51 -4.31 10.54
CA ALA A 100 -14.13 -3.92 11.89
C ALA A 100 -12.67 -4.28 12.22
N MET A 101 -12.19 -5.42 11.73
CA MET A 101 -10.80 -5.86 11.90
C MET A 101 -9.83 -5.04 11.05
N GLN A 102 -10.19 -4.76 9.80
CA GLN A 102 -9.41 -3.90 8.90
C GLN A 102 -9.18 -2.52 9.51
N GLU A 103 -10.24 -1.88 10.03
CA GLU A 103 -10.10 -0.58 10.69
C GLU A 103 -9.19 -0.61 11.92
N LYS A 104 -9.23 -1.70 12.71
CA LYS A 104 -8.32 -1.88 13.85
C LYS A 104 -6.88 -2.02 13.38
N CYS A 105 -6.64 -2.84 12.36
CA CYS A 105 -5.32 -2.99 11.74
C CYS A 105 -4.79 -1.66 11.21
N ASP A 106 -5.61 -0.85 10.55
CA ASP A 106 -5.20 0.43 9.97
C ASP A 106 -4.80 1.45 11.05
N ARG A 107 -5.61 1.56 12.12
CA ARG A 107 -5.27 2.42 13.26
C ARG A 107 -3.96 1.98 13.92
N GLU A 108 -3.80 0.67 14.10
CA GLU A 108 -2.60 0.13 14.74
C GLU A 108 -1.36 0.27 13.84
N ARG A 109 -1.52 0.13 12.52
CA ARG A 109 -0.46 0.39 11.55
C ARG A 109 0.03 1.83 11.63
N VAL A 110 -0.88 2.80 11.79
CA VAL A 110 -0.53 4.21 11.98
C VAL A 110 0.25 4.41 13.27
N ARG A 111 -0.20 3.83 14.39
CA ARG A 111 0.51 3.88 15.67
C ARG A 111 1.94 3.33 15.57
N LEU A 112 2.10 2.14 14.98
CA LEU A 112 3.40 1.50 14.80
C LEU A 112 4.30 2.28 13.82
N ASN A 113 3.73 2.90 12.79
CA ASN A 113 4.47 3.80 11.90
C ASN A 113 4.99 5.04 12.62
N ALA A 114 4.23 5.59 13.58
CA ALA A 114 4.71 6.72 14.37
C ALA A 114 5.96 6.36 15.19
N ILE A 115 6.03 5.13 15.71
CA ILE A 115 7.23 4.62 16.40
C ILE A 115 8.36 4.39 15.40
N LEU A 116 8.08 3.70 14.28
CA LEU A 116 9.06 3.36 13.23
C LEU A 116 9.78 4.60 12.65
N TYR A 117 9.04 5.68 12.47
CA TYR A 117 9.54 6.92 11.86
C TYR A 117 9.84 8.03 12.89
N ALA A 118 9.91 7.70 14.17
CA ALA A 118 10.37 8.66 15.18
C ALA A 118 11.82 9.09 14.89
N ASP A 119 12.14 10.36 15.13
CA ASP A 119 13.47 10.93 14.88
C ASP A 119 14.58 10.25 15.70
N SER A 120 14.23 9.62 16.82
CA SER A 120 15.14 8.85 17.68
C SER A 120 15.55 7.50 17.09
N VAL A 121 14.89 7.04 16.02
CA VAL A 121 15.17 5.73 15.40
C VAL A 121 16.15 5.93 14.25
N ASP A 122 17.35 5.37 14.39
CA ASP A 122 18.35 5.38 13.32
C ASP A 122 17.93 4.50 12.12
N PRO A 123 18.57 4.68 10.95
CA PRO A 123 18.17 3.98 9.73
C PRO A 123 18.25 2.45 9.79
N GLU A 124 19.14 1.87 10.60
CA GLU A 124 19.33 0.42 10.68
C GLU A 124 18.25 -0.20 11.56
N ARG A 125 17.99 0.37 12.74
CA ARG A 125 16.86 -0.02 13.59
C ARG A 125 15.53 0.12 12.86
N ARG A 126 15.33 1.23 12.15
CA ARG A 126 14.12 1.45 11.33
C ARG A 126 13.96 0.33 10.30
N ARG A 127 15.03 -0.11 9.66
CA ARG A 127 14.99 -1.20 8.68
C ARG A 127 14.61 -2.53 9.33
N ALA A 128 15.19 -2.84 10.50
CA ALA A 128 14.84 -4.05 11.24
C ALA A 128 13.36 -4.05 11.68
N MET A 129 12.89 -2.93 12.26
CA MET A 129 11.49 -2.75 12.65
C MET A 129 10.52 -2.83 11.46
N PHE A 130 10.89 -2.25 10.31
CA PHE A 130 10.12 -2.37 9.09
C PHE A 130 9.92 -3.84 8.69
N TRP A 131 10.98 -4.65 8.74
CA TRP A 131 10.91 -6.07 8.40
C TRP A 131 10.11 -6.91 9.38
N ILE A 132 10.01 -6.50 10.65
CA ILE A 132 9.07 -7.09 11.61
C ILE A 132 7.62 -6.90 11.11
N LEU A 133 7.26 -5.70 10.66
CA LEU A 133 5.89 -5.43 10.19
C LEU A 133 5.56 -6.14 8.87
N GLN A 134 6.57 -6.46 8.05
CA GLN A 134 6.40 -7.20 6.80
C GLN A 134 6.25 -8.71 7.00
N SER A 135 6.52 -9.26 8.19
CA SER A 135 6.47 -10.71 8.40
C SER A 135 5.06 -11.31 8.41
N ALA A 136 4.01 -10.48 8.45
CA ALA A 136 2.61 -10.89 8.40
C ALA A 136 1.94 -10.69 7.03
N ASN A 137 2.71 -10.30 6.00
CA ASN A 137 2.22 -10.18 4.63
C ASN A 137 2.49 -11.42 3.79
#